data_AF-A0A7W0UM80-F1
#
_entry.id   AF-A0A7W0UM80-F1
#
_cell.length_a   1.000
_cell.length_b   1.000
_cell.length_c   1.000
_cell.angle_alpha   90.00
_cell.angle_beta   90.00
_cell.angle_gamma   90.00
#
_symmetry.space_group_name_H-M   'P 1'
#
loop_
_entity.id
_entity.type
_entity.pdbx_description
1 polymer ?
#
loop_
_entity_poly.entity_id
_entity_poly.type
_entity_poly.pdbx_seq_one_letter_code
_entity_poly.pdbx_strand_id
1 'polypeptide(L)'
;MARRRKKQRPLRPRLPSRVRKRTTRRARAHHQTELLGLALVALGLILSAILYLGFDGGAVGSWLAEALRSVLGDATYVLPLAFLAVGGLQVARSELLDVRPFRLGLGVGFLGLMTLLGRDSGGWIGLAFGGALASLIGDTGAAIVGGTLLL
;
A
#
# COMPACT_ATOMS: atom_id res chain seq x y z
N MET A 1 -22.16 -53.05 -37.44
CA MET A 1 -21.22 -52.06 -36.85
C MET A 1 -21.78 -50.65 -37.03
N ALA A 2 -22.26 -50.01 -35.96
CA ALA A 2 -22.88 -48.67 -36.04
C ALA A 2 -21.81 -47.57 -36.04
N ARG A 3 -21.71 -46.81 -37.13
CA ARG A 3 -20.72 -45.74 -37.32
C ARG A 3 -21.12 -44.50 -36.50
N ARG A 4 -20.41 -44.25 -35.40
CA ARG A 4 -20.62 -43.10 -34.49
C ARG A 4 -20.45 -41.78 -35.26
N ARG A 5 -21.55 -41.04 -35.50
CA ARG A 5 -21.52 -39.71 -36.12
C ARG A 5 -20.74 -38.73 -35.23
N LYS A 6 -19.63 -38.17 -35.75
CA LYS A 6 -18.86 -37.11 -35.09
C LYS A 6 -19.71 -35.83 -35.05
N LYS A 7 -20.06 -35.37 -33.84
CA LYS A 7 -20.75 -34.09 -33.61
C LYS A 7 -19.84 -32.95 -34.09
N GLN A 8 -20.27 -32.19 -35.10
CA GLN A 8 -19.52 -31.02 -35.54
C GLN A 8 -19.59 -29.95 -34.46
N ARG A 9 -18.42 -29.49 -33.99
CA ARG A 9 -18.33 -28.40 -33.02
C ARG A 9 -18.65 -27.08 -33.73
N PRO A 10 -19.50 -26.22 -33.17
CA PRO A 10 -19.79 -24.91 -33.78
C PRO A 10 -18.49 -24.13 -33.93
N LEU A 11 -18.30 -23.53 -35.10
CA LEU A 11 -17.15 -22.69 -35.41
C LEU A 11 -17.17 -21.48 -34.46
N ARG A 12 -16.26 -21.47 -33.49
CA ARG A 12 -16.06 -20.30 -32.64
C ARG A 12 -15.63 -19.12 -33.52
N PRO A 13 -16.34 -17.97 -33.47
CA PRO A 13 -15.93 -16.78 -34.21
C PRO A 13 -14.48 -16.43 -33.86
N ARG A 14 -13.63 -16.29 -34.87
CA ARG A 14 -12.23 -15.91 -34.69
C ARG A 14 -12.17 -14.43 -34.36
N LEU A 15 -12.16 -14.10 -33.06
CA LEU A 15 -11.91 -12.74 -32.61
C LEU A 15 -10.52 -12.28 -33.11
N PRO A 16 -10.37 -11.04 -33.61
CA PRO A 16 -9.09 -10.52 -34.05
C PRO A 16 -8.05 -10.65 -32.94
N SER A 17 -6.82 -11.04 -33.28
CA SER A 17 -5.73 -11.25 -32.32
C SER A 17 -5.49 -10.01 -31.43
N ARG A 18 -5.68 -8.82 -31.99
CA ARG A 18 -5.60 -7.53 -31.29
C ARG A 18 -6.64 -7.38 -30.18
N VAL A 19 -7.89 -7.81 -30.41
CA VAL A 19 -8.97 -7.75 -29.42
C VAL A 19 -8.72 -8.77 -28.31
N ARG A 20 -8.29 -9.98 -28.67
CA ARG A 20 -7.97 -11.06 -27.72
C ARG A 20 -6.78 -10.71 -26.80
N LYS A 21 -5.76 -10.01 -27.33
CA LYS A 21 -4.64 -9.49 -26.52
C LYS A 21 -5.05 -8.37 -25.58
N ARG A 22 -5.98 -7.49 -26.00
CA ARG A 22 -6.44 -6.36 -25.17
C ARG A 22 -7.30 -6.83 -23.98
N THR A 23 -8.21 -7.78 -24.19
CA THR A 23 -9.07 -8.31 -23.12
C THR A 23 -8.31 -9.15 -22.10
N THR A 24 -7.40 -10.02 -22.54
CA THR A 24 -6.57 -10.82 -21.63
C THR A 24 -5.61 -9.97 -20.80
N ARG A 25 -5.01 -8.92 -21.38
CA ARG A 25 -4.14 -7.99 -20.64
C ARG A 25 -4.92 -7.21 -19.57
N ARG A 26 -6.16 -6.81 -19.86
CA ARG A 26 -7.03 -6.09 -18.92
C ARG A 26 -7.49 -7.00 -17.76
N ALA A 27 -7.86 -8.24 -18.04
CA ALA A 27 -8.21 -9.22 -17.01
C ALA A 27 -7.03 -9.55 -16.09
N ARG A 28 -5.82 -9.73 -16.63
CA ARG A 28 -4.61 -10.03 -15.85
C ARG A 28 -4.20 -8.88 -14.94
N ALA A 29 -4.33 -7.64 -15.39
CA ALA A 29 -4.05 -6.45 -14.59
C ALA A 29 -4.98 -6.32 -13.38
N HIS A 30 -6.24 -6.77 -13.51
CA HIS A 30 -7.21 -6.72 -12.42
C HIS A 30 -6.85 -7.70 -11.28
N HIS A 31 -6.61 -8.97 -11.61
CA HIS A 31 -6.21 -9.98 -10.61
C HIS A 31 -4.89 -9.66 -9.91
N GLN A 32 -3.90 -9.09 -10.60
CA GLN A 32 -2.64 -8.70 -9.97
C GLN A 32 -2.83 -7.61 -8.92
N THR A 33 -3.77 -6.69 -9.14
CA THR A 33 -4.05 -5.60 -8.21
C THR A 33 -4.83 -6.09 -7.00
N GLU A 34 -5.78 -7.00 -7.20
CA GLU A 34 -6.55 -7.63 -6.11
C GLU A 34 -5.65 -8.49 -5.20
N LEU A 35 -4.75 -9.29 -5.79
CA LEU A 35 -3.78 -10.09 -5.03
C LEU A 35 -2.83 -9.21 -4.22
N LEU A 36 -2.35 -8.11 -4.80
CA LEU A 36 -1.49 -7.16 -4.09
C LEU A 36 -2.25 -6.43 -2.98
N GLY A 37 -3.53 -6.11 -3.22
CA GLY A 37 -4.42 -5.55 -2.20
C GLY A 37 -4.61 -6.49 -1.02
N LEU A 38 -4.94 -7.76 -1.28
CA LEU A 38 -5.06 -8.79 -0.25
C LEU A 38 -3.75 -9.02 0.52
N ALA A 39 -2.62 -9.04 -0.18
CA ALA A 39 -1.31 -9.15 0.45
C ALA A 39 -1.03 -7.96 1.38
N LEU A 40 -1.37 -6.73 0.97
CA LEU A 40 -1.26 -5.55 1.82
C LEU A 40 -2.16 -5.64 3.05
N VAL A 41 -3.42 -6.05 2.88
CA VAL A 41 -4.35 -6.24 4.01
C VAL A 41 -3.80 -7.28 4.98
N ALA A 42 -3.35 -8.44 4.48
CA ALA A 42 -2.78 -9.48 5.30
C ALA A 42 -1.55 -8.98 6.08
N LEU A 43 -0.66 -8.23 5.42
CA LEU A 43 0.52 -7.65 6.06
C LEU A 43 0.14 -6.59 7.12
N GLY A 44 -0.87 -5.75 6.85
CA GLY A 44 -1.41 -4.81 7.82
C GLY A 44 -2.05 -5.47 9.05
N LEU A 45 -2.75 -6.59 8.86
CA LEU A 45 -3.30 -7.39 9.96
C LEU A 45 -2.20 -8.04 10.80
N ILE A 46 -1.19 -8.64 10.16
CA ILE A 46 -0.04 -9.24 10.84
C ILE A 46 0.69 -8.18 11.67
N LEU A 47 0.98 -7.02 11.08
CA LEU A 47 1.63 -5.92 11.79
C LEU A 47 0.74 -5.37 12.93
N SER A 48 -0.57 -5.28 12.73
CA SER A 48 -1.49 -4.86 13.81
C SER A 48 -1.47 -5.85 14.97
N ALA A 49 -1.44 -7.16 14.68
CA ALA A 49 -1.38 -8.18 15.71
C ALA A 49 -0.08 -8.07 16.55
N ILE A 50 1.05 -7.85 15.89
CA ILE A 50 2.36 -7.71 16.57
C ILE A 50 2.44 -6.39 17.33
N LEU A 51 2.14 -5.26 16.67
CA LEU A 51 2.40 -3.91 17.20
C LEU A 51 1.34 -3.40 18.17
N TYR A 52 0.07 -3.78 17.97
CA TYR A 52 -1.04 -3.30 18.80
C TYR A 52 -1.54 -4.34 19.79
N LEU A 53 -1.70 -5.59 19.35
CA LEU A 53 -2.19 -6.67 20.22
C LEU A 53 -1.06 -7.31 21.03
N GLY A 54 0.20 -6.99 20.72
CA GLY A 54 1.37 -7.52 21.44
C GLY A 54 1.57 -9.02 21.21
N PHE A 55 1.07 -9.56 20.09
CA PHE A 55 1.27 -10.98 19.77
C PHE A 55 2.74 -11.25 19.49
N ASP A 56 3.23 -12.38 20.00
CA ASP A 56 4.61 -12.79 19.79
C ASP A 56 4.80 -13.22 18.32
N GLY A 57 5.34 -12.30 17.52
CA GLY A 57 5.72 -12.55 16.13
C GLY A 57 7.00 -13.38 15.99
N GLY A 58 7.55 -13.88 17.10
CA GLY A 58 8.83 -14.56 17.17
C GLY A 58 10.00 -13.65 16.78
N ALA A 59 11.17 -14.26 16.54
CA ALA A 59 12.39 -13.54 16.19
C ALA A 59 12.25 -12.65 14.95
N VAL A 60 11.45 -13.06 13.97
CA VAL A 60 11.21 -12.28 12.75
C VAL A 60 10.32 -11.08 13.05
N GLY A 61 9.25 -11.25 13.83
CA GLY A 61 8.34 -10.16 14.17
C GLY A 61 9.01 -9.08 15.03
N SER A 62 9.82 -9.48 16.01
CA SER A 62 10.56 -8.54 16.84
C SER A 62 11.64 -7.79 16.06
N TRP A 63 12.42 -8.50 15.24
CA TRP A 63 13.41 -7.88 14.36
C TRP A 63 12.76 -6.90 13.37
N LEU A 64 11.62 -7.28 12.77
CA LEU A 64 10.89 -6.42 11.85
C LEU A 64 10.33 -5.18 12.54
N ALA A 65 9.74 -5.32 13.73
CA ALA A 65 9.22 -4.21 14.50
C ALA A 65 10.32 -3.20 14.89
N GLU A 66 11.48 -3.71 15.30
CA GLU A 66 12.64 -2.89 15.64
C GLU A 66 13.21 -2.18 14.41
N ALA A 67 13.35 -2.90 13.29
CA ALA A 67 13.78 -2.33 12.03
C ALA A 67 12.84 -1.19 11.58
N LEU A 68 11.52 -1.42 11.60
CA LEU A 68 10.54 -0.39 11.26
C LEU A 68 10.62 0.81 12.19
N ARG A 69 10.76 0.59 13.50
CA ARG A 69 10.88 1.66 14.50
C ARG A 69 12.16 2.47 14.35
N SER A 70 13.27 1.84 13.98
CA SER A 70 14.52 2.57 13.70
C SER A 70 14.40 3.49 12.48
N VAL A 71 13.68 3.06 11.43
CA VAL A 71 13.56 3.81 10.17
C VAL A 71 12.45 4.86 10.22
N LEU A 72 11.26 4.51 10.74
CA LEU A 72 10.06 5.35 10.77
C LEU A 72 9.75 5.97 12.13
N GLY A 73 10.42 5.54 13.21
CA GLY A 73 10.10 5.98 14.56
C GLY A 73 8.66 5.65 14.96
N ASP A 74 7.97 6.62 15.56
CA ASP A 74 6.59 6.50 16.04
C ASP A 74 5.58 6.33 14.91
N ALA A 75 5.91 6.72 13.67
CA ALA A 75 5.03 6.46 12.53
C ALA A 75 4.91 4.97 12.17
N THR A 76 5.75 4.11 12.75
CA THR A 76 5.58 2.65 12.69
C THR A 76 4.18 2.23 13.15
N TYR A 77 3.58 2.96 14.10
CA TYR A 77 2.22 2.67 14.54
C TYR A 77 1.16 3.07 13.50
N VAL A 78 1.43 3.95 12.55
CA VAL A 78 0.47 4.31 11.49
C VAL A 78 0.51 3.29 10.33
N LEU A 79 1.64 2.59 10.18
CA LEU A 79 1.90 1.68 9.07
C LEU A 79 0.85 0.54 8.91
N PRO A 80 0.39 -0.15 9.98
CA PRO A 80 -0.63 -1.18 9.86
C PRO A 80 -1.94 -0.64 9.28
N LEU A 81 -2.36 0.55 9.75
CA LEU A 81 -3.57 1.21 9.27
C LEU A 81 -3.43 1.65 7.81
N ALA A 82 -2.26 2.17 7.42
CA ALA A 82 -1.98 2.55 6.03
C ALA A 82 -2.06 1.33 5.10
N PHE A 83 -1.52 0.18 5.49
CA PHE A 83 -1.61 -1.05 4.69
C PHE A 83 -3.03 -1.59 4.60
N LEU A 84 -3.81 -1.53 5.69
CA LEU A 84 -5.22 -1.90 5.67
C LEU A 84 -6.04 -0.98 4.77
N ALA A 85 -5.83 0.34 4.85
CA ALA A 85 -6.54 1.32 4.04
C ALA A 85 -6.21 1.16 2.55
N VAL A 86 -4.92 1.10 2.19
CA VAL A 86 -4.51 0.94 0.78
C VAL A 86 -4.89 -0.44 0.26
N GLY A 87 -4.64 -1.50 1.03
CA GLY A 87 -4.99 -2.86 0.63
C GLY A 87 -6.49 -3.04 0.45
N GLY A 88 -7.29 -2.58 1.42
CA GLY A 88 -8.74 -2.60 1.37
C GLY A 88 -9.28 -1.80 0.19
N LEU A 89 -8.70 -0.63 -0.09
CA LEU A 89 -9.07 0.18 -1.24
C LEU A 89 -8.75 -0.51 -2.58
N GLN A 90 -7.64 -1.25 -2.66
CA GLN A 90 -7.25 -2.01 -3.85
C GLN A 90 -8.18 -3.21 -4.09
N VAL A 91 -8.64 -3.87 -3.01
CA VAL A 91 -9.64 -4.95 -3.06
C VAL A 91 -11.03 -4.41 -3.40
N ALA A 92 -11.41 -3.27 -2.83
CA ALA A 92 -12.72 -2.65 -3.02
C ALA A 92 -12.86 -1.86 -4.34
N ARG A 93 -11.87 -1.91 -5.25
CA ARG A 93 -11.94 -1.28 -6.58
C ARG A 93 -12.99 -1.95 -7.47
N SER A 94 -14.26 -1.70 -7.16
CA SER A 94 -15.30 -1.61 -8.17
C SER A 94 -15.06 -0.31 -8.95
N GLU A 95 -15.31 -0.27 -10.25
CA GLU A 95 -14.90 0.78 -11.22
C GLU A 95 -15.32 2.25 -10.89
N LEU A 96 -15.92 2.52 -9.73
CA LEU A 96 -16.51 3.79 -9.30
C LEU A 96 -15.58 4.70 -8.46
N LEU A 97 -14.52 4.19 -7.84
CA LEU A 97 -13.62 5.00 -7.00
C LEU A 97 -12.28 5.26 -7.71
N ASP A 98 -12.04 6.50 -8.15
CA ASP A 98 -10.70 6.92 -8.59
C ASP A 98 -9.84 7.15 -7.35
N VAL A 99 -8.96 6.21 -7.05
CA VAL A 99 -8.13 6.20 -5.83
C VAL A 99 -6.81 6.96 -6.02
N ARG A 100 -6.60 7.57 -7.20
CA ARG A 100 -5.43 8.41 -7.47
C ARG A 100 -5.27 9.56 -6.46
N PRO A 101 -6.29 10.37 -6.17
CA PRO A 101 -6.18 11.43 -5.16
C PRO A 101 -5.84 10.87 -3.78
N PHE A 102 -6.43 9.74 -3.39
CA PHE A 102 -6.14 9.11 -2.10
C PHE A 102 -4.67 8.67 -1.99
N ARG A 103 -4.11 8.09 -3.05
CA ARG A 103 -2.68 7.70 -3.08
C ARG A 103 -1.73 8.90 -2.95
N LEU A 104 -2.07 10.02 -3.59
CA LEU A 104 -1.29 11.25 -3.48
C LEU A 104 -1.40 11.83 -2.08
N GLY A 105 -2.62 11.92 -1.53
CA GLY A 105 -2.85 12.38 -0.16
C GLY A 105 -2.12 11.54 0.88
N LEU A 106 -2.04 10.22 0.69
CA LEU A 106 -1.28 9.33 1.57
C LEU A 106 0.23 9.61 1.49
N GLY A 107 0.77 9.88 0.30
CA GLY A 107 2.17 10.26 0.13
C GLY A 107 2.50 11.62 0.75
N VAL A 108 1.65 12.62 0.51
CA VAL A 108 1.80 13.97 1.07
C VAL A 108 1.62 13.96 2.58
N GLY A 109 0.61 13.27 3.09
CA GLY A 109 0.37 13.10 4.52
C GLY A 109 1.49 12.31 5.21
N PHE A 110 2.06 11.29 4.56
CA PHE A 110 3.25 10.60 5.07
C PHE A 110 4.43 11.56 5.19
N LEU A 111 4.70 12.38 4.16
CA LEU A 111 5.76 13.38 4.22
C LEU A 111 5.50 14.42 5.32
N GLY A 112 4.26 14.89 5.47
CA GLY A 112 3.84 15.79 6.54
C GLY A 112 4.06 15.18 7.92
N LEU A 113 3.65 13.93 8.11
CA LEU A 113 3.86 13.18 9.35
C LEU A 113 5.35 13.03 9.68
N MET A 114 6.18 12.65 8.70
CA MET A 114 7.64 12.51 8.90
C MET A 114 8.30 13.85 9.25
N THR A 115 7.85 14.93 8.60
CA THR A 115 8.35 16.28 8.87
C THR A 115 7.95 16.74 10.27
N LEU A 116 6.71 16.42 10.69
CA LEU A 116 6.18 16.78 12.00
C LEU A 116 6.81 15.98 13.14
N LEU A 117 7.03 14.68 12.96
CA LEU A 117 7.73 13.83 13.94
C LEU A 117 9.22 14.20 14.06
N GLY A 118 9.79 14.75 12.99
CA GLY A 118 11.15 15.28 12.99
C GLY A 118 12.20 14.29 13.46
N ARG A 119 13.25 14.82 14.10
CA ARG A 119 14.37 14.00 14.62
C ARG A 119 14.01 13.23 15.89
N ASP A 120 13.04 13.70 16.66
CA ASP A 120 12.79 13.20 18.01
C ASP A 120 11.98 11.89 17.98
N SER A 121 11.01 11.80 17.07
CA SER A 121 10.09 10.67 16.98
C SER A 121 10.01 10.04 15.58
N GLY A 122 10.68 10.57 14.56
CA GLY A 122 10.48 10.14 13.17
C GLY A 122 11.47 9.09 12.63
N GLY A 123 12.35 8.57 13.48
CA GLY A 123 13.41 7.66 13.06
C GLY A 123 14.34 8.29 12.02
N TRP A 124 15.01 7.47 11.20
CA TRP A 124 15.91 7.96 10.16
C TRP A 124 15.22 8.86 9.13
N ILE A 125 13.97 8.54 8.76
CA ILE A 125 13.24 9.31 7.75
C ILE A 125 12.86 10.69 8.31
N GLY A 126 12.30 10.76 9.52
CA GLY A 126 11.97 12.05 10.13
C GLY A 126 13.20 12.89 10.46
N LEU A 127 14.32 12.27 10.81
CA LEU A 127 15.59 12.97 10.95
C LEU A 127 16.07 13.56 9.61
N ALA A 128 15.97 12.80 8.53
CA ALA A 128 16.38 13.26 7.20
C ALA A 128 15.52 14.41 6.66
N PHE A 129 14.19 14.36 6.87
CA PHE A 129 13.28 15.39 6.37
C PHE A 129 13.00 16.48 7.40
N GLY A 130 12.36 16.13 8.51
CA GLY A 130 11.98 17.11 9.55
C GLY A 130 13.20 17.65 10.29
N GLY A 131 14.21 16.83 10.59
CA GLY A 131 15.46 17.29 11.20
C GLY A 131 16.26 18.23 10.30
N ALA A 132 16.36 17.93 9.00
CA ALA A 132 17.01 18.82 8.03
C ALA A 132 16.22 20.12 7.82
N LEU A 133 14.89 20.06 7.82
CA LEU A 133 14.07 21.26 7.69
C LEU A 133 14.17 22.14 8.95
N ALA A 134 14.19 21.51 10.12
CA ALA A 134 14.38 22.18 11.40
C ALA A 134 15.75 22.86 11.51
N SER A 135 16.80 22.27 10.93
CA SER A 135 18.12 22.91 10.90
C SER A 135 18.19 24.13 9.99
N LEU A 136 17.31 24.24 9.00
CA LEU A 136 17.26 25.36 8.05
C LEU A 136 16.36 26.52 8.54
N ILE A 137 15.19 26.21 9.08
CA ILE A 137 14.11 27.20 9.34
C ILE A 137 13.66 27.18 10.81
N GLY A 138 14.27 26.34 11.65
CA GLY A 138 13.93 26.15 13.05
C GLY A 138 12.84 25.10 13.28
N ASP A 139 12.80 24.54 14.50
CA ASP A 139 11.85 23.48 14.88
C ASP A 139 10.40 23.91 14.68
N THR A 140 10.06 25.15 15.04
CA THR A 140 8.70 25.70 14.84
C THR A 140 8.33 25.81 13.37
N GLY A 141 9.27 26.22 12.51
CA GLY A 141 9.04 26.31 11.07
C GLY A 141 8.81 24.94 10.44
N ALA A 142 9.62 23.94 10.83
CA ALA A 142 9.45 22.56 10.39
C ALA A 142 8.11 21.96 10.85
N ALA A 143 7.70 22.24 12.09
CA ALA A 143 6.41 21.79 12.61
C ALA A 143 5.21 22.39 11.85
N ILE A 144 5.27 23.67 11.49
CA ILE A 144 4.22 24.32 10.69
C ILE A 144 4.14 23.66 9.31
N VAL A 145 5.27 23.44 8.63
CA VAL A 145 5.28 22.79 7.32
C VAL A 145 4.72 21.37 7.41
N GLY A 146 5.17 20.58 8.40
CA GLY A 146 4.65 19.24 8.64
C GLY A 146 3.14 19.22 8.89
N GLY A 147 2.64 20.15 9.72
CA GLY A 147 1.21 20.32 9.98
C GLY A 147 0.42 20.71 8.74
N THR A 148 0.93 21.62 7.91
CA THR A 148 0.24 22.02 6.67
C THR A 148 0.16 20.91 5.63
N LEU A 149 1.15 20.02 5.57
CA LEU A 149 1.14 18.86 4.67
C LEU A 149 0.14 17.77 5.10
N LEU A 150 -0.39 17.84 6.32
CA LEU A 150 -1.41 16.92 6.83
C LEU A 150 -2.86 17.37 6.57
N LEU A 151 -3.06 18.60 6.07
CA LEU A 151 -4.35 19.22 5.78
C LEU A 151 -4.69 19.11 4.29
#